data_AF-A0A7V8YW25-F1
#
_entry.id   AF-A0A7V8YW25-F1
#
_cell.length_a   1.000
_cell.length_b   1.000
_cell.length_c   1.000
_cell.angle_alpha   90.00
_cell.angle_beta   90.00
_cell.angle_gamma   90.00
#
_symmetry.space_group_name_H-M   'P 1'
#
loop_
_entity.id
_entity.type
_entity.pdbx_description
1 polymer ?
#
loop_
_entity_poly.entity_id
_entity_poly.type
_entity_poly.pdbx_seq_one_letter_code
_entity_poly.pdbx_strand_id
1 'polypeptide(L)'
;DLLSRHPIFAPLPSATLEHLAGRLVLETAATGETIVRLGDDGARFYLIESGTVEADAGQGPVVLEEGDGFGEIALLRDVPRTATVTARAPVRLLALERHDFLGAVTQDARSTGAADALVAGRLGRVGPGVSPA
;
A
#
# COMPACT_ATOMS: atom_id res chain seq x y z
N ASP A 1 -5.20 16.80 -1.24
CA ASP A 1 -4.86 15.82 -2.29
C ASP A 1 -4.93 14.40 -1.69
N LEU A 2 -4.93 13.32 -2.47
CA LEU A 2 -5.07 11.95 -1.95
C LEU A 2 -3.91 11.58 -1.01
N LEU A 3 -2.67 11.94 -1.37
CA LEU A 3 -1.48 11.70 -0.55
C LEU A 3 -1.63 12.34 0.84
N SER A 4 -1.99 13.62 0.91
CA SER A 4 -2.07 14.37 2.16
C SER A 4 -3.15 13.84 3.13
N ARG A 5 -4.09 13.02 2.66
CA ARG A 5 -5.15 12.42 3.47
C ARG A 5 -4.79 11.02 3.95
N HIS A 6 -3.92 10.31 3.25
CA HIS A 6 -3.56 8.95 3.62
C HIS A 6 -2.69 8.94 4.89
N PRO A 7 -2.99 8.11 5.91
CA PRO A 7 -2.37 8.21 7.24
C PRO A 7 -0.84 8.14 7.26
N ILE A 8 -0.24 7.36 6.35
CA ILE A 8 1.23 7.22 6.25
C ILE A 8 1.89 8.54 5.79
N PHE A 9 1.25 9.30 4.90
CA PHE A 9 1.85 10.50 4.30
C PHE A 9 1.34 11.81 4.92
N ALA A 10 0.16 11.81 5.56
CA ALA A 10 -0.38 12.99 6.22
C ALA A 10 0.58 13.72 7.19
N PRO A 11 1.51 13.03 7.91
CA PRO A 11 2.49 13.71 8.75
C PRO A 11 3.59 14.45 7.97
N LEU A 12 3.83 14.09 6.70
CA LEU A 12 4.97 14.58 5.94
C LEU A 12 4.85 16.09 5.63
N PRO A 13 5.97 16.83 5.58
CA PRO A 13 5.98 18.22 5.15
C PRO A 13 5.44 18.39 3.71
N SER A 14 4.81 19.52 3.42
CA SER A 14 4.24 19.81 2.10
C SER A 14 5.25 19.66 0.96
N ALA A 15 6.50 20.11 1.15
CA ALA A 15 7.56 19.95 0.14
C ALA A 15 7.86 18.47 -0.18
N THR A 16 7.80 17.59 0.82
CA THR A 16 7.96 16.14 0.61
C THR A 16 6.75 15.56 -0.13
N LEU A 17 5.53 15.99 0.24
CA LEU A 17 4.31 15.57 -0.45
C LEU A 17 4.29 16.00 -1.92
N GLU A 18 4.69 17.23 -2.22
CA GLU A 18 4.83 17.75 -3.59
C GLU A 18 5.87 16.95 -4.38
N HIS A 19 6.99 16.62 -3.75
CA HIS A 19 8.01 15.79 -4.35
C HIS A 19 7.51 14.39 -4.70
N LEU A 20 6.77 13.74 -3.77
CA LEU A 20 6.17 12.43 -3.99
C LEU A 20 5.09 12.48 -5.08
N ALA A 21 4.26 13.52 -5.09
CA ALA A 21 3.21 13.68 -6.10
C ALA A 21 3.80 13.69 -7.53
N GLY A 22 4.96 14.31 -7.72
CA GLY A 22 5.67 14.30 -9.01
C GLY A 22 6.27 12.95 -9.43
N ARG A 23 6.27 11.94 -8.55
CA ARG A 23 6.78 10.58 -8.81
C ARG A 23 5.69 9.52 -8.89
N LEU A 24 4.43 9.89 -8.64
CA LEU A 24 3.31 8.96 -8.75
C LEU A 24 3.10 8.55 -10.20
N VAL A 25 2.93 7.24 -10.42
CA VAL A 25 2.57 6.66 -11.71
C VAL A 25 1.11 6.24 -11.67
N LEU A 26 0.30 6.76 -12.60
CA LEU A 26 -1.08 6.31 -12.75
C LEU A 26 -1.09 4.93 -13.39
N GLU A 27 -1.72 3.99 -12.70
CA GLU A 27 -2.00 2.64 -13.20
C GLU A 27 -3.51 2.37 -13.15
N THR A 28 -3.99 1.49 -14.01
CA THR A 28 -5.40 1.08 -14.07
C THR A 28 -5.51 -0.42 -14.12
N ALA A 29 -6.53 -0.98 -13.49
CA ALA A 29 -6.82 -2.40 -13.57
C ALA A 29 -8.32 -2.63 -13.81
N ALA A 30 -8.64 -3.61 -14.65
CA ALA A 30 -10.01 -4.01 -14.95
C ALA A 30 -10.59 -4.89 -13.83
N THR A 31 -11.92 -5.03 -13.76
CA THR A 31 -12.57 -5.96 -12.83
C THR A 31 -12.01 -7.37 -12.97
N GLY A 32 -11.63 -7.98 -11.84
CA GLY A 32 -11.05 -9.33 -11.76
C GLY A 32 -9.55 -9.38 -12.02
N GLU A 33 -8.90 -8.28 -12.39
CA GLU A 33 -7.47 -8.24 -12.63
C GLU A 33 -6.68 -8.28 -11.32
N THR A 34 -5.65 -9.14 -11.26
CA THR A 34 -4.71 -9.21 -10.14
C THR A 34 -3.68 -8.10 -10.27
N ILE A 35 -3.62 -7.19 -9.28
CA ILE A 35 -2.69 -6.07 -9.24
C ILE A 35 -1.36 -6.47 -8.59
N VAL A 36 -1.43 -7.27 -7.52
CA VAL A 36 -0.27 -7.88 -6.86
C VAL A 36 -0.65 -9.28 -6.42
N ARG A 37 0.30 -10.22 -6.51
CA ARG A 37 0.10 -11.61 -6.11
C ARG A 37 0.89 -11.91 -4.85
N LEU A 38 0.29 -12.68 -3.95
CA LEU A 38 0.97 -13.19 -2.76
C LEU A 38 2.25 -13.94 -3.15
N GLY A 39 3.35 -13.66 -2.46
CA GLY A 39 4.65 -14.28 -2.68
C GLY A 39 5.52 -13.60 -3.74
N ASP A 40 4.97 -12.68 -4.55
CA ASP A 40 5.77 -11.90 -5.49
C ASP A 40 6.67 -10.89 -4.77
N ASP A 41 7.73 -10.43 -5.43
CA ASP A 41 8.59 -9.37 -4.91
C ASP A 41 7.82 -8.04 -4.80
N GLY A 42 7.94 -7.39 -3.64
CA GLY A 42 7.33 -6.10 -3.37
C GLY A 42 8.12 -4.93 -3.96
N ALA A 43 7.71 -4.44 -5.14
CA ALA A 43 8.39 -3.31 -5.81
C ALA A 43 7.73 -1.94 -5.58
N ARG A 44 6.43 -1.89 -5.31
CA ARG A 44 5.64 -0.63 -5.27
C ARG A 44 4.65 -0.57 -4.11
N PHE A 45 4.35 0.64 -3.69
CA PHE A 45 3.18 0.97 -2.88
C PHE A 45 2.09 1.56 -3.79
N TYR A 46 0.83 1.31 -3.49
CA TYR A 46 -0.30 1.79 -4.28
C TYR A 46 -1.30 2.56 -3.41
N LEU A 47 -1.80 3.69 -3.91
CA LEU A 47 -3.00 4.38 -3.41
C LEU A 47 -4.15 4.16 -4.36
N ILE A 48 -5.34 3.94 -3.82
CA ILE A 48 -6.57 3.81 -4.62
C ILE A 48 -7.10 5.22 -4.87
N GLU A 49 -6.95 5.69 -6.11
CA GLU A 49 -7.50 6.98 -6.57
C GLU A 49 -9.00 6.87 -6.83
N SER A 50 -9.46 5.73 -7.35
CA SER A 50 -10.89 5.43 -7.51
C SER A 50 -11.14 3.93 -7.67
N GLY A 51 -12.30 3.48 -7.23
CA GLY A 51 -12.73 2.09 -7.33
C GLY A 51 -12.45 1.29 -6.06
N THR A 52 -12.48 -0.04 -6.17
CA THR A 52 -12.41 -0.94 -5.02
C THR A 52 -11.62 -2.20 -5.36
N VAL A 53 -10.80 -2.65 -4.42
CA VAL A 53 -10.02 -3.89 -4.52
C VAL A 53 -10.34 -4.81 -3.35
N GLU A 54 -9.91 -6.06 -3.46
CA GLU A 54 -9.87 -7.01 -2.36
C GLU A 54 -8.45 -7.51 -2.14
N ALA A 55 -8.00 -7.51 -0.89
CA ALA A 55 -6.73 -8.07 -0.47
C ALA A 55 -6.99 -9.38 0.30
N ASP A 56 -6.47 -10.50 -0.19
CA ASP A 56 -6.60 -11.81 0.45
C ASP A 56 -5.22 -12.42 0.74
N ALA A 57 -5.01 -12.76 2.00
CA ALA A 57 -3.80 -13.39 2.52
C ALA A 57 -4.03 -14.86 2.92
N GLY A 58 -5.11 -15.47 2.43
CA GLY A 58 -5.50 -16.86 2.73
C GLY A 58 -6.41 -17.00 3.95
N GLN A 59 -6.91 -15.89 4.52
CA GLN A 59 -7.84 -15.89 5.65
C GLN A 59 -9.16 -15.18 5.35
N GLY A 60 -9.42 -14.91 4.07
CA GLY A 60 -10.60 -14.20 3.60
C GLY A 60 -10.26 -12.79 3.14
N PRO A 61 -10.97 -12.29 2.11
CA PRO A 61 -10.66 -11.00 1.51
C PRO A 61 -11.06 -9.83 2.39
N VAL A 62 -10.17 -8.85 2.52
CA VAL A 62 -10.45 -7.52 3.07
C VAL A 62 -10.70 -6.57 1.91
N VAL A 63 -11.80 -5.82 1.95
CA VAL A 63 -12.11 -4.78 0.96
C VAL A 63 -11.30 -3.52 1.26
N LEU A 64 -10.69 -2.93 0.24
CA LEU A 64 -10.06 -1.60 0.30
C LEU A 64 -10.69 -0.70 -0.77
N GLU A 65 -10.91 0.56 -0.43
CA GLU A 65 -11.65 1.53 -1.24
C GLU A 65 -10.85 2.82 -1.50
N GLU A 66 -11.47 3.79 -2.16
CA GLU A 66 -10.84 5.07 -2.48
C GLU A 66 -10.21 5.72 -1.23
N GLY A 67 -8.94 6.14 -1.38
CA GLY A 67 -8.16 6.73 -0.29
C GLY A 67 -7.39 5.72 0.55
N ASP A 68 -7.69 4.42 0.47
CA ASP A 68 -6.83 3.39 1.05
C ASP A 68 -5.55 3.19 0.20
N GLY A 69 -4.54 2.59 0.81
CA GLY A 69 -3.34 2.12 0.12
C GLY A 69 -2.98 0.68 0.44
N PHE A 70 -2.12 0.06 -0.36
CA PHE A 70 -1.62 -1.29 -0.11
C PHE A 70 -0.20 -1.50 -0.62
N GLY A 71 0.41 -2.59 -0.13
CA GLY A 71 1.76 -3.00 -0.49
C GLY A 71 2.85 -2.53 0.48
N GLU A 72 2.48 -1.75 1.51
CA GLU A 72 3.38 -1.20 2.51
C GLU A 72 4.08 -2.28 3.36
N ILE A 73 3.41 -3.40 3.64
CA ILE A 73 3.98 -4.49 4.47
C ILE A 73 5.24 -5.05 3.81
N ALA A 74 5.15 -5.39 2.53
CA ALA A 74 6.26 -5.96 1.77
C ALA A 74 7.46 -5.00 1.69
N LEU A 75 7.19 -3.68 1.56
CA LEU A 75 8.24 -2.67 1.50
C LEU A 75 8.91 -2.42 2.85
N LEU A 76 8.11 -2.24 3.90
CA LEU A 76 8.60 -1.85 5.24
C LEU A 76 9.26 -3.00 5.99
N ARG A 77 8.81 -4.24 5.74
CA ARG A 77 9.36 -5.44 6.38
C ARG A 77 10.40 -6.16 5.52
N ASP A 78 10.61 -5.68 4.29
CA ASP A 78 11.51 -6.30 3.32
C ASP A 78 11.22 -7.80 3.10
N VAL A 79 9.94 -8.11 2.88
CA VAL A 79 9.42 -9.46 2.66
C VAL A 79 8.61 -9.51 1.35
N PRO A 80 8.37 -10.70 0.77
CA PRO A 80 7.44 -10.85 -0.35
C PRO A 80 6.03 -10.31 -0.05
N ARG A 81 5.22 -10.10 -1.09
CA ARG A 81 3.82 -9.69 -0.96
C ARG A 81 3.06 -10.64 -0.03
N THR A 82 2.45 -10.08 1.00
CA THR A 82 1.75 -10.85 2.04
C THR A 82 0.29 -11.15 1.71
N ALA A 83 -0.21 -10.62 0.59
CA ALA A 83 -1.59 -10.80 0.13
C ALA A 83 -1.65 -10.69 -1.40
N THR A 84 -2.62 -11.36 -2.01
CA THR A 84 -3.05 -11.11 -3.38
C THR A 84 -4.06 -9.99 -3.37
N VAL A 85 -3.89 -8.98 -4.22
CA VAL A 85 -4.84 -7.88 -4.39
C VAL A 85 -5.46 -7.95 -5.78
N THR A 86 -6.80 -8.00 -5.83
CA THR A 86 -7.58 -8.11 -7.06
C THR A 86 -8.58 -6.96 -7.15
N ALA A 87 -8.75 -6.39 -8.34
CA ALA A 87 -9.75 -5.36 -8.58
C ALA A 87 -11.19 -5.92 -8.55
N ARG A 88 -12.08 -5.33 -7.74
CA ARG A 88 -13.52 -5.69 -7.73
C ARG A 88 -14.35 -4.92 -8.75
N ALA A 89 -13.83 -3.80 -9.22
CA ALA A 89 -14.39 -2.91 -10.23
C ALA A 89 -13.22 -2.33 -11.05
N PRO A 90 -13.44 -1.59 -12.15
CA PRO A 90 -12.38 -0.81 -12.76
C PRO A 90 -11.77 0.14 -11.71
N VAL A 91 -10.45 0.06 -11.52
CA VAL A 91 -9.74 0.86 -10.51
C VAL A 91 -8.68 1.74 -11.17
N ARG A 92 -8.44 2.89 -10.53
CA ARG A 92 -7.30 3.76 -10.80
C ARG A 92 -6.43 3.80 -9.57
N LEU A 93 -5.13 3.60 -9.77
CA LEU A 93 -4.14 3.51 -8.72
C LEU A 93 -3.05 4.55 -8.96
N LEU A 94 -2.58 5.17 -7.88
CA LEU A 94 -1.34 5.95 -7.90
C LEU A 94 -0.26 5.09 -7.27
N ALA A 95 0.66 4.62 -8.11
CA ALA A 95 1.77 3.78 -7.71
C ALA A 95 3.00 4.62 -7.36
N LEU A 96 3.69 4.22 -6.29
CA LEU A 96 4.94 4.83 -5.84
C LEU A 96 6.02 3.75 -5.74
N GLU A 97 7.18 4.03 -6.35
CA GLU A 97 8.31 3.10 -6.35
C GLU A 97 8.86 2.88 -4.93
N ARG A 98 9.41 1.69 -4.67
CA ARG A 98 9.97 1.30 -3.36
C ARG A 98 10.90 2.37 -2.78
N HIS A 99 11.81 2.90 -3.60
CA HIS A 99 12.83 3.86 -3.13
C HIS A 99 12.18 5.18 -2.66
N ASP A 100 11.15 5.64 -3.35
CA ASP A 100 10.42 6.87 -3.01
C ASP A 100 9.58 6.69 -1.76
N PHE A 101 8.86 5.57 -1.69
CA PHE A 101 8.06 5.23 -0.52
C PHE A 101 8.94 5.12 0.72
N LEU A 102 10.00 4.32 0.68
CA LEU A 102 10.88 4.13 1.83
C LEU A 102 11.62 5.41 2.19
N GLY A 103 12.12 6.16 1.20
CA GLY A 103 12.82 7.43 1.41
C GLY A 103 11.95 8.48 2.10
N ALA A 104 10.66 8.52 1.82
CA ALA A 104 9.75 9.43 2.52
C ALA A 104 9.32 8.92 3.89
N VAL A 105 8.90 7.65 3.98
CA VAL A 105 8.24 7.12 5.18
C VAL A 105 9.22 6.84 6.31
N THR A 106 10.39 6.27 5.99
CA THR A 106 11.37 5.85 7.00
C THR A 106 12.20 7.00 7.57
N GLN A 107 12.15 8.17 6.93
CA GLN A 107 12.89 9.37 7.35
C GLN A 107 12.06 10.31 8.23
N ASP A 108 10.74 10.10 8.34
CA ASP A 108 9.87 10.83 9.27
C ASP A 108 9.28 9.88 10.32
N ALA A 109 9.58 10.14 11.59
CA ALA A 109 9.18 9.27 12.71
C ALA A 109 7.66 9.16 12.88
N ARG A 110 6.89 10.21 12.54
CA ARG A 110 5.42 10.19 12.64
C ARG A 110 4.84 9.36 11.52
N SER A 111 5.38 9.48 10.30
CA SER A 111 5.01 8.62 9.17
C SER A 111 5.38 7.15 9.42
N THR A 112 6.56 6.88 9.98
CA THR A 112 6.95 5.53 10.41
C THR A 112 5.98 4.97 11.44
N GLY A 113 5.66 5.73 12.49
CA GLY A 113 4.69 5.29 13.51
C GLY A 113 3.28 5.05 12.96
N ALA A 114 2.81 5.90 12.03
CA ALA A 114 1.54 5.70 11.34
C ALA A 114 1.55 4.43 10.47
N ALA A 115 2.66 4.18 9.78
CA ALA A 115 2.84 2.98 8.97
C ALA A 115 2.87 1.71 9.83
N ASP A 116 3.59 1.71 10.96
CA ASP A 116 3.62 0.59 11.91
C ASP A 116 2.24 0.29 12.48
N ALA A 117 1.47 1.31 12.87
CA ALA A 117 0.11 1.14 13.37
C ALA A 117 -0.81 0.51 12.31
N LEU A 118 -0.70 0.95 11.06
CA LEU A 118 -1.47 0.41 9.93
C LEU A 118 -1.08 -1.04 9.62
N VAL A 119 0.23 -1.34 9.59
CA VAL A 119 0.76 -2.70 9.40
C VAL A 119 0.28 -3.64 10.52
N ALA A 120 0.37 -3.21 11.77
CA ALA A 120 -0.11 -4.00 12.92
C ALA A 120 -1.62 -4.27 12.82
N GLY A 121 -2.42 -3.29 12.43
CA GLY A 121 -3.86 -3.45 12.22
C GLY A 121 -4.19 -4.46 11.11
N ARG A 122 -3.38 -4.54 10.06
CA ARG A 122 -3.56 -5.48 8.94
C ARG A 122 -3.13 -6.90 9.30
N LEU A 123 -1.96 -7.06 9.91
CA LEU A 123 -1.49 -8.36 10.41
C LEU A 123 -2.33 -8.90 11.59
N GLY A 124 -3.02 -8.03 12.33
CA GLY A 124 -3.98 -8.48 13.33
C GLY A 124 -5.28 -9.04 12.72
N ARG A 125 -5.65 -8.58 11.51
CA ARG A 125 -6.82 -9.06 10.76
C ARG A 125 -6.49 -10.22 9.83
N VAL A 126 -5.22 -10.36 9.48
CA VAL A 126 -4.62 -11.42 8.67
C VAL A 126 -3.75 -12.25 9.61
N GLY A 127 -4.32 -13.28 10.25
CA GLY A 127 -3.63 -14.12 11.25
C GLY A 127 -2.29 -14.70 10.77
N PRO A 128 -1.50 -15.31 11.68
CA PRO A 128 -0.07 -15.53 11.49
C PRO A 128 0.18 -16.58 10.40
N GLY A 129 0.32 -16.13 9.16
CA GLY A 129 0.73 -16.92 8.00
C GLY A 129 2.13 -16.60 7.51
N VAL A 130 2.91 -15.80 8.24
CA VAL A 130 4.28 -15.45 7.88
C VAL A 130 5.22 -16.02 8.94
N SER A 131 5.70 -17.24 8.71
CA SER A 131 6.92 -17.70 9.38
C SER A 131 8.10 -17.09 8.64
N PRO A 132 9.03 -16.39 9.32
CA PRO A 132 10.31 -16.07 8.72
C PRO A 132 11.05 -17.40 8.50
N ALA A 133 11.58 -17.58 7.29
CA ALA A 133 12.58 -18.61 7.02
C ALA A 133 13.89 -18.27 7.75
#